data_AF-A0A5N9DZE9-F1
#
_entry.id   AF-A0A5N9DZE9-F1
#
_cell.length_a   1.000
_cell.length_b   1.000
_cell.length_c   1.000
_cell.angle_alpha   90.00
_cell.angle_beta   90.00
_cell.angle_gamma   90.00
#
_symmetry.space_group_name_H-M   'P 1'
#
loop_
_entity.id
_entity.type
_entity.pdbx_description
1 polymer ?
#
loop_
_entity_poly.entity_id
_entity_poly.type
_entity_poly.pdbx_seq_one_letter_code
_entity_poly.pdbx_strand_id
1 'polypeptide(L)'
;MSHELVGQKNDEAKILFKGAAQFLGWTGTGSVIEGTVDNTTLKPSPRGTSFGMVLAREFGEDAIYAKLKAHAEENYEPMWDGPSGEFTWGFGLNEPYPRGQLNGPMATAEAISRNAMWGIYNKPNLRKFIEPTVYGVDFPNICLTQATYDADQSTLVIATDQGLPTVSGQPTSFRITNVNPRAFSLKVDGELSEQWEIVDGDVEVSTTIGEHTFLINL
;
A
#
# COMPACT_ATOMS: atom_id res chain seq x y z
N MET A 1 19.47 -6.89 -9.72
CA MET A 1 19.91 -6.19 -10.95
C MET A 1 18.79 -5.42 -11.64
N SER A 2 17.79 -6.02 -12.30
CA SER A 2 16.74 -5.20 -12.99
C SER A 2 16.02 -4.22 -12.05
N HIS A 3 15.59 -4.66 -10.87
CA HIS A 3 14.91 -3.81 -9.89
C HIS A 3 15.74 -2.62 -9.38
N GLU A 4 17.06 -2.76 -9.31
CA GLU A 4 17.97 -1.69 -8.85
C GLU A 4 18.12 -0.57 -9.90
N LEU A 5 17.83 -0.89 -11.16
CA LEU A 5 17.98 0.04 -12.29
C LEU A 5 16.71 0.84 -12.59
N VAL A 6 15.54 0.41 -12.10
CA VAL A 6 14.23 0.99 -12.44
C VAL A 6 14.20 2.51 -12.33
N GLY A 7 14.77 3.07 -11.25
CA GLY A 7 14.74 4.51 -10.99
C GLY A 7 15.68 5.34 -11.86
N GLN A 8 16.78 4.76 -12.35
CA GLN A 8 17.87 5.50 -13.03
C GLN A 8 18.01 5.17 -14.52
N LYS A 9 17.66 3.94 -14.91
CA LYS A 9 17.89 3.29 -16.21
C LYS A 9 16.69 2.41 -16.55
N ASN A 10 15.51 3.03 -16.67
CA ASN A 10 14.23 2.32 -16.76
C ASN A 10 14.12 1.43 -18.01
N ASP A 11 14.59 1.91 -19.16
CA ASP A 11 14.57 1.16 -20.41
C ASP A 11 15.47 -0.07 -20.34
N GLU A 12 16.68 0.07 -19.79
CA GLU A 12 17.59 -1.05 -19.57
C GLU A 12 17.03 -2.05 -18.55
N ALA A 13 16.42 -1.56 -17.46
CA ALA A 13 15.73 -2.39 -16.48
C ALA A 13 14.62 -3.23 -17.13
N LYS A 14 13.83 -2.62 -18.03
CA LYS A 14 12.77 -3.27 -18.78
C LYS A 14 13.30 -4.32 -19.76
N ILE A 15 14.38 -4.03 -20.47
CA ILE A 15 15.04 -5.00 -21.37
C ILE A 15 15.52 -6.22 -20.57
N LEU A 16 16.18 -5.99 -19.43
CA LEU A 16 16.65 -7.08 -18.56
C LEU A 16 15.48 -7.90 -17.99
N PHE A 17 14.39 -7.25 -17.58
CA PHE A 17 13.19 -7.94 -17.12
C PHE A 17 12.60 -8.83 -18.22
N LYS A 18 12.46 -8.32 -19.45
CA LYS A 18 11.93 -9.11 -20.57
C LYS A 18 12.80 -10.32 -20.90
N GLY A 19 14.12 -10.14 -20.89
CA GLY A 19 15.05 -11.24 -21.07
C GLY A 19 14.91 -12.30 -19.97
N ALA A 20 14.82 -11.88 -18.70
CA ALA A 20 14.61 -12.79 -17.58
C ALA A 20 13.26 -13.52 -17.66
N ALA A 21 12.18 -12.80 -17.99
CA ALA A 21 10.85 -13.37 -18.12
C ALA A 21 10.78 -14.44 -19.21
N GLN A 22 11.45 -14.22 -20.35
CA GLN A 22 11.56 -15.22 -21.40
C GLN A 22 12.40 -16.43 -20.94
N PHE A 23 13.56 -16.17 -20.33
CA PHE A 23 14.47 -17.22 -19.85
C PHE A 23 13.82 -18.12 -18.78
N LEU A 24 13.06 -17.52 -17.86
CA LEU A 24 12.36 -18.22 -16.78
C LEU A 24 10.99 -18.78 -17.21
N GLY A 25 10.63 -18.65 -18.48
CA GLY A 25 9.38 -19.20 -19.03
C GLY A 25 8.11 -18.51 -18.53
N TRP A 26 8.21 -17.31 -17.97
CA TRP A 26 7.06 -16.53 -17.48
C TRP A 26 6.12 -16.10 -18.61
N THR A 27 6.64 -15.97 -19.84
CA THR A 27 5.85 -15.65 -21.04
C THR A 27 5.13 -16.86 -21.64
N GLY A 28 5.44 -18.08 -21.19
CA GLY A 28 4.83 -19.32 -21.68
C GLY A 28 3.68 -19.82 -20.81
N THR A 29 3.12 -20.98 -21.18
CA THR A 29 2.00 -21.63 -20.46
C THR A 29 2.43 -22.62 -19.37
N GLY A 30 3.72 -22.98 -19.31
CA GLY A 30 4.24 -23.89 -18.29
C GLY A 30 4.20 -23.29 -16.88
N SER A 31 4.33 -24.13 -15.86
CA SER A 31 4.37 -23.71 -14.45
C SER A 31 5.52 -22.73 -14.18
N VAL A 32 5.36 -21.91 -13.14
CA VAL A 32 6.43 -21.03 -12.66
C VAL A 32 7.49 -21.91 -11.99
N ILE A 33 8.76 -21.66 -12.34
CA ILE A 33 9.90 -22.34 -11.73
C ILE A 33 10.71 -21.28 -10.99
N GLU A 34 11.01 -21.54 -9.72
CA GLU A 34 11.90 -20.69 -8.94
C GLU A 34 13.33 -20.77 -9.49
N GLY A 35 13.73 -19.73 -10.22
CA GLY A 35 15.08 -19.62 -10.77
C GLY A 35 16.13 -19.13 -9.77
N THR A 36 15.70 -18.69 -8.58
CA THR A 36 16.59 -18.22 -7.51
C THR A 36 16.75 -19.26 -6.43
N VAL A 37 17.97 -19.44 -5.94
CA VAL A 37 18.29 -20.35 -4.84
C VAL A 37 18.78 -19.52 -3.65
N ASP A 38 18.37 -19.90 -2.44
CA ASP A 38 18.91 -19.32 -1.23
C ASP A 38 20.34 -19.87 -0.98
N ASN A 39 21.31 -18.97 -0.88
CA ASN A 39 22.73 -19.35 -0.81
C ASN A 39 23.11 -20.05 0.51
N THR A 40 22.24 -20.07 1.52
CA THR A 40 22.51 -20.72 2.81
C THR A 40 21.87 -22.10 2.89
N THR A 41 20.66 -22.25 2.37
CA THR A 41 19.89 -23.51 2.43
C THR A 41 19.97 -24.32 1.15
N LEU A 42 20.45 -23.73 0.06
CA LEU A 42 20.48 -24.29 -1.30
C LEU A 42 19.11 -24.72 -1.83
N LYS A 43 18.03 -24.20 -1.22
CA LYS A 43 16.65 -24.44 -1.65
C LYS A 43 16.17 -23.33 -2.60
N PRO A 44 15.18 -23.62 -3.46
CA PRO A 44 14.47 -22.59 -4.19
C PRO A 44 14.00 -21.45 -3.28
N SER A 45 14.24 -20.22 -3.71
CA SER A 45 13.91 -19.00 -2.99
C SER A 45 12.75 -18.29 -3.69
N PRO A 46 11.75 -17.76 -2.95
CA PRO A 46 10.61 -17.06 -3.54
C PRO A 46 10.98 -15.68 -4.12
N ARG A 47 12.25 -15.26 -4.03
CA ARG A 47 12.72 -13.96 -4.51
C ARG A 47 12.54 -13.76 -6.01
N GLY A 48 12.70 -14.82 -6.80
CA GLY A 48 12.49 -14.78 -8.24
C GLY A 48 11.07 -14.36 -8.59
N THR A 49 10.09 -15.06 -8.01
CA THR A 49 8.67 -14.74 -8.16
C THR A 49 8.33 -13.37 -7.59
N SER A 50 8.72 -13.04 -6.35
CA SER A 50 8.28 -11.80 -5.70
C SER A 50 8.83 -10.53 -6.37
N PHE A 51 10.10 -10.50 -6.75
CA PHE A 51 10.64 -9.39 -7.54
C PHE A 51 10.16 -9.40 -8.99
N GLY A 52 9.86 -10.58 -9.54
CA GLY A 52 9.21 -10.72 -10.85
C GLY A 52 7.84 -10.04 -10.86
N MET A 53 7.04 -10.22 -9.81
CA MET A 53 5.74 -9.56 -9.64
C MET A 53 5.88 -8.04 -9.55
N VAL A 54 6.81 -7.53 -8.73
CA VAL A 54 7.10 -6.08 -8.63
C VAL A 54 7.43 -5.49 -9.99
N LEU A 55 8.35 -6.11 -10.74
CA LEU A 55 8.76 -5.61 -12.05
C LEU A 55 7.65 -5.74 -13.11
N ALA A 56 6.86 -6.81 -13.06
CA ALA A 56 5.72 -6.98 -13.94
C ALA A 56 4.69 -5.86 -13.71
N ARG A 57 4.40 -5.49 -12.46
CA ARG A 57 3.52 -4.35 -12.14
C ARG A 57 4.11 -3.04 -12.60
N GLU A 58 5.38 -2.78 -12.31
CA GLU A 58 6.09 -1.57 -12.72
C GLU A 58 6.06 -1.36 -14.24
N PHE A 59 6.32 -2.41 -15.02
CA PHE A 59 6.34 -2.32 -16.49
C PHE A 59 4.97 -2.53 -17.13
N GLY A 60 3.94 -2.82 -16.32
CA GLY A 60 2.57 -3.12 -16.74
C GLY A 60 2.48 -4.32 -17.67
N GLU A 61 3.11 -5.42 -17.26
CA GLU A 61 3.14 -6.73 -17.89
C GLU A 61 2.13 -7.64 -17.15
N ASP A 62 0.84 -7.29 -17.29
CA ASP A 62 -0.25 -7.80 -16.44
C ASP A 62 -0.42 -9.33 -16.52
N ALA A 63 -0.18 -9.93 -17.69
CA ALA A 63 -0.25 -11.38 -17.86
C ALA A 63 0.85 -12.12 -17.07
N ILE A 64 2.06 -11.56 -17.03
CA ILE A 64 3.16 -12.11 -16.24
C ILE A 64 2.85 -11.93 -14.75
N TYR A 65 2.35 -10.75 -14.36
CA TYR A 65 1.94 -10.50 -12.98
C TYR A 65 0.88 -11.50 -12.52
N ALA A 66 -0.19 -11.69 -13.28
CA ALA A 66 -1.27 -12.62 -12.95
C ALA A 66 -0.75 -14.07 -12.79
N LYS A 67 0.15 -14.51 -13.68
CA LYS A 67 0.77 -15.83 -13.60
C LYS A 67 1.60 -16.01 -12.32
N LEU A 68 2.47 -15.05 -12.01
CA LEU A 68 3.32 -15.09 -10.83
C LEU A 68 2.53 -14.96 -9.52
N LYS A 69 1.47 -14.12 -9.52
CA LYS A 69 0.54 -13.98 -8.40
C LYS A 69 -0.17 -15.30 -8.12
N ALA A 70 -0.70 -15.98 -9.14
CA ALA A 70 -1.35 -17.28 -8.96
C ALA A 70 -0.40 -18.31 -8.32
N HIS A 71 0.85 -18.36 -8.78
CA HIS A 71 1.88 -19.21 -8.16
C HIS A 71 2.15 -18.83 -6.70
N ALA A 72 2.24 -17.54 -6.38
CA ALA A 72 2.46 -17.07 -5.02
C ALA A 72 1.30 -17.43 -4.07
N GLU A 73 0.06 -17.26 -4.52
CA GLU A 73 -1.14 -17.64 -3.74
C GLU A 73 -1.17 -19.14 -3.42
N GLU A 74 -0.75 -19.98 -4.38
CA GLU A 74 -0.73 -21.43 -4.20
C GLU A 74 0.42 -21.90 -3.30
N ASN A 75 1.56 -21.21 -3.29
CA ASN A 75 2.80 -21.76 -2.72
C ASN A 75 3.33 -21.01 -1.48
N TYR A 76 2.89 -19.79 -1.19
CA TYR A 76 3.51 -18.94 -0.16
C TYR A 76 2.64 -18.68 1.08
N GLU A 77 1.55 -19.43 1.24
CA GLU A 77 0.72 -19.40 2.45
C GLU A 77 0.18 -17.97 2.76
N PRO A 78 -0.65 -17.38 1.90
CA PRO A 78 -1.34 -16.13 2.22
C PRO A 78 -2.28 -16.33 3.43
N MET A 79 -2.16 -15.47 4.44
CA MET A 79 -2.88 -15.59 5.70
C MET A 79 -3.43 -14.23 6.14
N TRP A 80 -4.66 -14.23 6.64
CA TRP A 80 -5.27 -13.11 7.36
C TRP A 80 -5.34 -13.44 8.84
N ASP A 81 -4.63 -12.68 9.68
CA ASP A 81 -4.70 -12.80 11.13
C ASP A 81 -5.79 -11.87 11.68
N GLY A 82 -6.98 -12.42 11.95
CA GLY A 82 -8.14 -11.64 12.40
C GLY A 82 -7.90 -10.80 13.66
N PRO A 83 -7.25 -11.31 14.72
CA PRO A 83 -6.91 -10.54 15.91
C PRO A 83 -6.02 -9.32 15.69
N SER A 84 -4.99 -9.41 14.83
CA SER A 84 -4.10 -8.27 14.54
C SER A 84 -4.57 -7.40 13.39
N GLY A 85 -5.43 -7.94 12.51
CA GLY A 85 -5.82 -7.30 11.26
C GLY A 85 -4.74 -7.34 10.18
N GLU A 86 -3.71 -8.18 10.33
CA GLU A 86 -2.57 -8.24 9.40
C GLU A 86 -2.77 -9.30 8.31
N PHE A 87 -2.44 -8.93 7.06
CA PHE A 87 -2.33 -9.86 5.95
C PHE A 87 -0.86 -10.16 5.64
N THR A 88 -0.46 -11.43 5.64
CA THR A 88 0.93 -11.84 5.46
C THR A 88 1.06 -13.12 4.63
N TRP A 89 2.27 -13.41 4.14
CA TRP A 89 2.66 -14.67 3.52
C TRP A 89 3.64 -15.43 4.43
N GLY A 90 3.38 -16.71 4.66
CA GLY A 90 4.13 -17.58 5.60
C GLY A 90 5.40 -18.22 5.03
N PHE A 91 5.44 -18.49 3.72
CA PHE A 91 6.58 -19.09 3.01
C PHE A 91 7.10 -20.42 3.59
N GLY A 92 6.29 -21.17 4.34
CA GLY A 92 6.67 -22.46 4.92
C GLY A 92 7.77 -22.38 5.98
N LEU A 93 8.01 -21.19 6.55
CA LEU A 93 9.09 -20.97 7.52
C LEU A 93 8.73 -21.44 8.94
N ASN A 94 7.43 -21.62 9.23
CA ASN A 94 6.92 -22.00 10.55
C ASN A 94 7.45 -21.09 11.67
N GLU A 95 7.46 -19.78 11.41
CA GLU A 95 7.90 -18.75 12.34
C GLU A 95 6.70 -17.98 12.92
N PRO A 96 6.76 -17.54 14.18
CA PRO A 96 5.66 -16.81 14.81
C PRO A 96 5.45 -15.39 14.24
N TYR A 97 6.48 -14.86 13.56
CA TYR A 97 6.43 -13.54 12.95
C TYR A 97 6.77 -13.65 11.45
N PRO A 98 5.91 -13.13 10.56
CA PRO A 98 6.18 -13.13 9.13
C PRO A 98 7.48 -12.40 8.80
N ARG A 99 8.32 -13.01 7.94
CA ARG A 99 9.58 -12.38 7.55
C ARG A 99 9.34 -11.18 6.64
N GLY A 100 9.64 -9.98 7.15
CA GLY A 100 9.54 -8.73 6.40
C GLY A 100 10.35 -8.69 5.10
N GLN A 101 11.49 -9.39 5.04
CA GLN A 101 12.32 -9.46 3.81
C GLN A 101 11.63 -10.20 2.66
N LEU A 102 10.70 -11.12 2.96
CA LEU A 102 9.93 -11.85 1.93
C LEU A 102 8.56 -11.19 1.70
N ASN A 103 7.92 -10.73 2.78
CA ASN A 103 6.63 -10.04 2.72
C ASN A 103 6.73 -8.65 2.06
N GLY A 104 7.84 -7.93 2.22
CA GLY A 104 8.02 -6.58 1.66
C GLY A 104 7.86 -6.50 0.14
N PRO A 105 8.59 -7.32 -0.65
CA PRO A 105 8.37 -7.37 -2.11
C PRO A 105 6.96 -7.80 -2.51
N MET A 106 6.32 -8.70 -1.76
CA MET A 106 4.92 -9.10 -2.02
C MET A 106 3.96 -7.93 -1.83
N ALA A 107 4.01 -7.28 -0.66
CA ALA A 107 3.23 -6.09 -0.37
C ALA A 107 3.49 -4.96 -1.38
N THR A 108 4.74 -4.79 -1.80
CA THR A 108 5.10 -3.84 -2.86
C THR A 108 4.36 -4.17 -4.15
N ALA A 109 4.38 -5.43 -4.61
CA ALA A 109 3.72 -5.84 -5.84
C ALA A 109 2.20 -5.61 -5.80
N GLU A 110 1.55 -5.83 -4.66
CA GLU A 110 0.12 -5.53 -4.48
C GLU A 110 -0.17 -4.03 -4.53
N ALA A 111 0.69 -3.20 -3.93
CA ALA A 111 0.45 -1.77 -3.78
C ALA A 111 0.78 -0.94 -5.02
N ILE A 112 1.81 -1.33 -5.79
CA ILE A 112 2.30 -0.51 -6.90
C ILE A 112 1.52 -0.76 -8.20
N SER A 113 1.62 0.17 -9.15
CA SER A 113 1.09 0.05 -10.50
C SER A 113 2.15 0.47 -11.54
N ARG A 114 1.78 0.54 -12.82
CA ARG A 114 2.69 0.91 -13.91
C ARG A 114 3.42 2.22 -13.59
N ASN A 115 4.75 2.22 -13.72
CA ASN A 115 5.65 3.35 -13.47
C ASN A 115 5.67 3.89 -12.03
N ALA A 116 5.10 3.18 -11.05
CA ALA A 116 5.08 3.66 -9.67
C ALA A 116 6.50 3.79 -9.08
N MET A 117 7.35 2.78 -9.28
CA MET A 117 8.72 2.78 -8.75
C MET A 117 9.58 3.82 -9.46
N TRP A 118 9.53 3.90 -10.79
CA TRP A 118 10.20 4.97 -11.53
C TRP A 118 9.71 6.37 -11.13
N GLY A 119 8.39 6.50 -10.90
CA GLY A 119 7.73 7.73 -10.50
C GLY A 119 8.23 8.28 -9.18
N ILE A 120 8.58 7.42 -8.20
CA ILE A 120 9.18 7.86 -6.93
C ILE A 120 10.43 8.71 -7.17
N TYR A 121 11.29 8.32 -8.11
CA TYR A 121 12.54 9.01 -8.40
C TYR A 121 12.38 10.18 -9.37
N ASN A 122 11.47 10.07 -10.34
CA ASN A 122 11.41 10.97 -11.49
C ASN A 122 10.18 11.89 -11.51
N LYS A 123 9.19 11.64 -10.65
CA LYS A 123 7.99 12.46 -10.46
C LYS A 123 7.61 12.53 -8.97
N PRO A 124 8.51 12.99 -8.09
CA PRO A 124 8.24 13.01 -6.67
C PRO A 124 7.07 13.94 -6.35
N ASN A 125 6.07 13.44 -5.61
CA ASN A 125 5.06 14.31 -5.00
C ASN A 125 5.68 15.01 -3.79
N LEU A 126 6.23 16.21 -4.00
CA LEU A 126 6.77 17.06 -2.94
C LEU A 126 5.71 17.94 -2.27
N ARG A 127 4.55 18.12 -2.93
CA ARG A 127 3.46 18.93 -2.39
C ARG A 127 2.83 18.31 -1.15
N LYS A 128 2.89 16.98 -1.02
CA LYS A 128 2.45 16.23 0.17
C LYS A 128 3.03 16.72 1.51
N PHE A 129 4.14 17.46 1.50
CA PHE A 129 4.74 18.00 2.72
C PHE A 129 4.12 19.32 3.19
N ILE A 130 3.40 20.01 2.30
CA ILE A 130 2.75 21.30 2.59
C ILE A 130 1.23 21.24 2.43
N GLU A 131 0.71 20.19 1.80
CA GLU A 131 -0.72 19.95 1.65
C GLU A 131 -1.33 19.41 2.96
N PRO A 132 -2.65 19.56 3.14
CA PRO A 132 -3.37 19.02 4.28
C PRO A 132 -3.03 17.56 4.53
N THR A 133 -2.69 17.23 5.77
CA THR A 133 -2.22 15.89 6.13
C THR A 133 -3.00 15.37 7.33
N VAL A 134 -3.59 14.19 7.17
CA VAL A 134 -4.27 13.45 8.23
C VAL A 134 -3.27 12.61 9.00
N TYR A 135 -3.30 12.66 10.33
CA TYR A 135 -2.42 11.89 11.19
C TYR A 135 -3.10 11.57 12.52
N GLY A 136 -2.46 10.72 13.35
CA GLY A 136 -3.01 10.34 14.66
C GLY A 136 -4.23 9.43 14.59
N VAL A 137 -4.45 8.75 13.47
CA VAL A 137 -5.52 7.75 13.30
C VAL A 137 -5.30 6.60 14.29
N ASP A 138 -6.38 6.16 14.95
CA ASP A 138 -6.41 5.06 15.92
C ASP A 138 -6.26 3.69 15.25
N PHE A 139 -5.07 3.42 14.70
CA PHE A 139 -4.71 2.14 14.12
C PHE A 139 -4.24 1.15 15.21
N PRO A 140 -4.65 -0.14 15.18
CA PRO A 140 -5.41 -0.83 14.12
C PRO A 140 -6.93 -0.82 14.32
N ASN A 141 -7.46 -0.08 15.29
CA ASN A 141 -8.89 -0.08 15.59
C ASN A 141 -9.75 0.46 14.41
N ILE A 142 -9.21 1.38 13.62
CA ILE A 142 -9.82 1.91 12.38
C ILE A 142 -8.73 2.25 11.35
N CYS A 143 -9.02 2.07 10.05
CA CYS A 143 -8.14 2.50 8.96
C CYS A 143 -8.77 3.58 8.10
N LEU A 144 -7.93 4.35 7.39
CA LEU A 144 -8.38 5.24 6.33
C LEU A 144 -8.46 4.47 5.01
N THR A 145 -9.63 4.46 4.39
CA THR A 145 -9.83 3.98 3.02
C THR A 145 -9.55 5.09 2.00
N GLN A 146 -9.61 6.35 2.42
CA GLN A 146 -9.26 7.52 1.62
C GLN A 146 -8.68 8.64 2.49
N ALA A 147 -7.66 9.33 1.97
CA ALA A 147 -7.15 10.59 2.49
C ALA A 147 -6.54 11.40 1.32
N THR A 148 -7.38 12.05 0.54
CA THR A 148 -6.98 12.74 -0.69
C THR A 148 -7.34 14.21 -0.65
N TYR A 149 -6.37 15.08 -0.90
CA TYR A 149 -6.58 16.50 -1.06
C TYR A 149 -6.73 16.86 -2.55
N ASP A 150 -7.85 17.48 -2.90
CA ASP A 150 -8.08 18.13 -4.19
C ASP A 150 -7.76 19.62 -4.07
N ALA A 151 -6.65 20.04 -4.68
CA ALA A 151 -6.21 21.43 -4.65
C ALA A 151 -7.09 22.37 -5.50
N ASP A 152 -7.73 21.86 -6.56
CA ASP A 152 -8.60 22.67 -7.42
C ASP A 152 -9.92 22.98 -6.72
N GLN A 153 -10.42 22.04 -5.91
CA GLN A 153 -11.62 22.22 -5.09
C GLN A 153 -11.30 22.77 -3.69
N SER A 154 -10.04 22.77 -3.28
CA SER A 154 -9.61 23.08 -1.92
C SER A 154 -10.34 22.19 -0.88
N THR A 155 -10.48 20.90 -1.20
CA THR A 155 -11.22 19.95 -0.38
C THR A 155 -10.34 18.75 -0.02
N LEU A 156 -10.21 18.46 1.27
CA LEU A 156 -9.65 17.20 1.77
C LEU A 156 -10.80 16.21 2.01
N VAL A 157 -10.72 15.07 1.32
CA VAL A 157 -11.67 13.95 1.46
C VAL A 157 -11.01 12.85 2.27
N ILE A 158 -11.68 12.45 3.35
CA ILE A 158 -11.25 11.37 4.23
C ILE A 158 -12.38 10.34 4.29
N ALA A 159 -12.04 9.06 4.24
CA ALA A 159 -12.99 7.99 4.49
C ALA A 159 -12.36 6.93 5.39
N THR A 160 -13.16 6.38 6.30
CA THR A 160 -12.76 5.31 7.23
C THR A 160 -13.42 3.99 6.86
N ASP A 161 -12.81 2.87 7.25
CA ASP A 161 -13.42 1.54 7.16
C ASP A 161 -14.31 1.22 8.36
N GLN A 162 -14.84 -0.01 8.43
CA GLN A 162 -15.68 -0.47 9.54
C GLN A 162 -14.95 -0.54 10.88
N GLY A 163 -13.61 -0.50 10.88
CA GLY A 163 -12.78 -0.78 12.03
C GLY A 163 -12.88 -2.22 12.53
N LEU A 164 -12.20 -2.50 13.65
CA LEU A 164 -12.26 -3.81 14.29
C LEU A 164 -13.66 -4.06 14.89
N PRO A 165 -14.27 -5.23 14.67
CA PRO A 165 -15.63 -5.52 15.15
C PRO A 165 -15.81 -5.37 16.67
N THR A 166 -14.75 -5.59 17.45
CA THR A 166 -14.76 -5.54 18.93
C THR A 166 -14.87 -4.13 19.50
N VAL A 167 -14.56 -3.09 18.70
CA VAL A 167 -14.54 -1.69 19.13
C VAL A 167 -15.40 -0.78 18.24
N SER A 168 -16.21 -1.37 17.36
CA SER A 168 -17.14 -0.63 16.51
C SER A 168 -18.08 0.28 17.32
N GLY A 169 -18.28 1.51 16.85
CA GLY A 169 -19.08 2.55 17.48
C GLY A 169 -18.42 3.24 18.69
N GLN A 170 -17.24 2.80 19.14
CA GLN A 170 -16.51 3.50 20.21
C GLN A 170 -16.02 4.87 19.72
N PRO A 171 -15.91 5.88 20.61
CA PRO A 171 -15.33 7.17 20.26
C PRO A 171 -13.87 7.05 19.82
N THR A 172 -13.48 7.85 18.84
CA THR A 172 -12.10 7.99 18.37
C THR A 172 -11.88 9.40 17.81
N SER A 173 -10.63 9.74 17.48
CA SER A 173 -10.30 11.00 16.82
C SER A 173 -9.11 10.85 15.88
N PHE A 174 -8.93 11.83 15.01
CA PHE A 174 -7.72 12.01 14.21
C PHE A 174 -7.45 13.50 14.04
N ARG A 175 -6.21 13.85 13.68
CA ARG A 175 -5.78 15.23 13.49
C ARG A 175 -5.48 15.55 12.03
N ILE A 176 -5.66 16.81 11.67
CA ILE A 176 -5.37 17.37 10.36
C ILE A 176 -4.42 18.56 10.56
N THR A 177 -3.24 18.46 9.96
CA THR A 177 -2.26 19.56 9.92
C THR A 177 -2.19 20.20 8.53
N ASN A 178 -1.43 21.29 8.40
CA ASN A 178 -1.29 22.11 7.20
C ASN A 178 -2.63 22.69 6.70
N VAL A 179 -3.51 23.04 7.63
CA VAL A 179 -4.80 23.69 7.38
C VAL A 179 -4.90 24.98 8.19
N ASN A 180 -5.74 25.92 7.76
CA ASN A 180 -6.09 27.06 8.60
C ASN A 180 -7.23 26.64 9.54
N PRO A 181 -6.97 26.42 10.84
CA PRO A 181 -7.99 25.89 11.76
C PRO A 181 -9.12 26.89 12.06
N ARG A 182 -9.02 28.13 11.55
CA ARG A 182 -10.05 29.17 11.68
C ARG A 182 -10.85 29.41 10.41
N ALA A 183 -10.49 28.77 9.31
CA ALA A 183 -11.13 28.94 8.02
C ALA A 183 -11.26 27.59 7.33
N PHE A 184 -12.24 26.81 7.78
CA PHE A 184 -12.65 25.58 7.11
C PHE A 184 -14.11 25.24 7.45
N SER A 185 -14.67 24.28 6.73
CA SER A 185 -15.94 23.63 7.09
C SER A 185 -15.78 22.11 7.09
N LEU A 186 -16.42 21.45 8.06
CA LEU A 186 -16.46 19.99 8.15
C LEU A 186 -17.86 19.49 7.80
N LYS A 187 -17.93 18.50 6.92
CA LYS A 187 -19.10 17.62 6.80
C LYS A 187 -18.72 16.20 7.18
N VAL A 188 -19.60 15.55 7.93
CA VAL A 188 -19.52 14.13 8.27
C VAL A 188 -20.76 13.46 7.69
N ASP A 189 -20.56 12.44 6.84
CA ASP A 189 -21.64 11.68 6.19
C ASP A 189 -22.66 12.57 5.44
N GLY A 190 -22.16 13.66 4.86
CA GLY A 190 -22.94 14.62 4.08
C GLY A 190 -23.53 15.79 4.87
N GLU A 191 -23.55 15.71 6.20
CA GLU A 191 -24.12 16.71 7.09
C GLU A 191 -23.04 17.64 7.67
N LEU A 192 -23.36 18.92 7.86
CA LEU A 192 -22.44 19.86 8.53
C LEU A 192 -22.20 19.43 9.98
N SER A 193 -20.95 19.44 10.40
CA SER A 193 -20.55 19.01 11.74
C SER A 193 -19.66 20.03 12.44
N GLU A 194 -19.90 20.19 13.74
CA GLU A 194 -19.07 20.95 14.68
C GLU A 194 -18.27 20.03 15.62
N GLN A 195 -18.17 18.73 15.29
CA GLN A 195 -17.41 17.75 16.08
C GLN A 195 -15.91 17.84 15.81
N TRP A 196 -15.34 19.02 16.08
CA TRP A 196 -13.93 19.29 15.93
C TRP A 196 -13.48 20.33 16.95
N GLU A 197 -12.18 20.32 17.24
CA GLU A 197 -11.54 21.36 18.04
C GLU A 197 -10.15 21.68 17.51
N ILE A 198 -9.56 22.78 18.00
CA ILE A 198 -8.20 23.19 17.64
C ILE A 198 -7.26 22.68 18.72
N VAL A 199 -6.33 21.79 18.36
CA VAL A 199 -5.32 21.26 19.28
C VAL A 199 -3.94 21.49 18.70
N ASP A 200 -3.08 22.19 19.45
CA ASP A 200 -1.71 22.53 19.05
C ASP A 200 -1.59 23.26 17.70
N GLY A 201 -2.66 23.94 17.27
CA GLY A 201 -2.73 24.66 15.99
C GLY A 201 -3.26 23.83 14.82
N ASP A 202 -3.52 22.54 15.04
CA ASP A 202 -4.14 21.62 14.08
C ASP A 202 -5.64 21.45 14.38
N VAL A 203 -6.37 20.85 13.44
CA VAL A 203 -7.78 20.49 13.62
C VAL A 203 -7.86 19.03 14.08
N GLU A 204 -8.45 18.79 15.24
CA GLU A 204 -8.79 17.46 15.72
C GLU A 204 -10.27 17.19 15.44
N VAL A 205 -10.58 16.10 14.75
CA VAL A 205 -11.95 15.68 14.42
C VAL A 205 -12.33 14.53 15.35
N SER A 206 -13.41 14.71 16.11
CA SER A 206 -14.00 13.66 16.93
C SER A 206 -15.01 12.86 16.12
N THR A 207 -14.96 11.53 16.21
CA THR A 207 -15.87 10.63 15.50
C THR A 207 -16.04 9.32 16.26
N THR A 208 -16.70 8.33 15.65
CA THR A 208 -16.78 6.95 16.11
C THR A 208 -16.04 6.00 15.17
N ILE A 209 -15.67 4.83 15.69
CA ILE A 209 -15.12 3.74 14.89
C ILE A 209 -16.22 3.17 13.99
N GLY A 210 -16.05 3.30 12.68
CA GLY A 210 -16.99 2.83 11.68
C GLY A 210 -16.79 3.52 10.32
N GLU A 211 -17.58 3.09 9.33
CA GLU A 211 -17.56 3.68 7.99
C GLU A 211 -18.13 5.10 8.05
N HIS A 212 -17.27 6.09 7.82
CA HIS A 212 -17.62 7.49 7.77
C HIS A 212 -16.92 8.18 6.61
N THR A 213 -17.54 9.21 6.05
CA THR A 213 -16.92 10.12 5.08
C THR A 213 -16.83 11.52 5.67
N PHE A 214 -15.64 12.12 5.59
CA PHE A 214 -15.36 13.48 6.03
C PHE A 214 -14.98 14.33 4.82
N LEU A 215 -15.65 15.47 4.67
CA LEU A 215 -15.31 16.49 3.69
C LEU A 215 -14.87 17.75 4.43
N ILE A 216 -13.62 18.13 4.23
CA ILE A 216 -13.02 19.33 4.80
C ILE A 216 -12.79 20.33 3.67
N ASN A 217 -13.61 21.38 3.58
CA ASN A 217 -13.38 22.47 2.63
C ASN A 217 -12.56 23.56 3.32
N LEU A 218 -11.44 23.94 2.70
CA LEU A 218 -10.41 24.85 3.22
C LEU A 218 -10.46 26.23 2.56
#